data_AF-A0A9D6KKT0-F1
#
_entry.id   AF-A0A9D6KKT0-F1
#
_cell.length_a   1.000
_cell.length_b   1.000
_cell.length_c   1.000
_cell.angle_alpha   90.00
_cell.angle_beta   90.00
_cell.angle_gamma   90.00
#
_symmetry.space_group_name_H-M   'P 1'
#
loop_
_entity.id
_entity.type
_entity.pdbx_description
1 polymer ?
#
loop_
_entity_poly.entity_id
_entity_poly.type
_entity_poly.pdbx_seq_one_letter_code
_entity_poly.pdbx_strand_id
1 'polypeptide(L)'
;MKRTQLYLDEDSARRLAAESRRRRTTISELVREAVAATYGGRAVEDRSAVIRQMAGIWAERDDMTDSYAYVRNLRRSERPQRSVARRRGQVSSRQRHHH
;
A
#
# COMPACT_ATOMS: atom_id res chain seq x y z
N MET A 1 6.58 25.33 -18.84
CA MET A 1 6.59 25.80 -17.42
C MET A 1 6.32 27.30 -17.41
N LYS A 2 5.58 27.83 -16.42
CA LYS A 2 5.48 29.27 -16.18
C LYS A 2 6.43 29.65 -15.04
N ARG A 3 7.17 30.75 -15.17
CA ARG A 3 8.07 31.24 -14.10
C ARG A 3 7.22 31.95 -13.05
N THR A 4 7.31 31.47 -11.82
CA THR A 4 6.59 32.03 -10.67
C THR A 4 7.59 32.34 -9.56
N GLN A 5 7.39 33.45 -8.85
CA GLN A 5 8.20 33.84 -7.70
C GLN A 5 7.48 33.41 -6.42
N LEU A 6 8.18 32.66 -5.57
CA LEU A 6 7.68 32.17 -4.29
C LEU A 6 8.53 32.76 -3.18
N TYR A 7 7.88 33.38 -2.20
CA TYR A 7 8.53 33.84 -0.98
C TYR A 7 8.51 32.71 0.04
N LEU A 8 9.64 32.48 0.68
CA LEU A 8 9.84 31.46 1.70
C LEU A 8 10.47 32.13 2.92
N ASP A 9 10.07 31.71 4.11
CA ASP A 9 10.82 32.03 5.30
C ASP A 9 12.19 31.33 5.29
N GLU A 10 13.11 31.79 6.14
CA GLU A 10 14.47 31.27 6.17
C GLU A 10 14.53 29.78 6.52
N ASP A 11 13.62 29.29 7.38
CA ASP A 11 13.64 27.90 7.80
C ASP A 11 13.20 26.98 6.67
N SER A 12 12.12 27.34 5.98
CA SER A 12 11.66 26.68 4.76
C SER A 12 12.74 26.65 3.69
N ALA A 13 13.43 27.78 3.47
CA ALA A 13 14.54 27.87 2.50
C ALA A 13 15.72 26.97 2.88
N ARG A 14 16.12 26.94 4.16
CA ARG A 14 17.20 26.07 4.66
C ARG A 14 16.86 24.59 4.48
N ARG A 15 15.63 24.19 4.83
CA ARG A 15 15.16 22.80 4.69
C ARG A 15 15.16 22.36 3.23
N LEU A 16 14.62 23.19 2.33
CA LEU A 16 14.61 22.90 0.89
C LEU A 16 16.02 22.81 0.31
N ALA A 17 16.94 23.69 0.72
CA ALA A 17 18.33 23.65 0.27
C ALA A 17 19.06 22.38 0.76
N ALA A 18 18.84 21.98 2.01
CA ALA A 18 19.41 20.74 2.54
C ALA A 18 18.88 19.51 1.80
N GLU A 19 17.58 19.47 1.53
CA GLU A 19 16.94 18.36 0.83
C GLU A 19 17.36 18.29 -0.65
N SER A 20 17.50 19.44 -1.30
CA SER A 20 17.98 19.55 -2.68
C SER A 20 19.38 18.93 -2.83
N ARG A 21 20.28 19.21 -1.88
CA ARG A 21 21.63 18.61 -1.86
C ARG A 21 21.58 17.11 -1.62
N ARG A 22 20.76 16.65 -0.67
CA ARG A 22 20.58 15.20 -0.38
C ARG A 22 20.09 14.44 -1.61
N ARG A 23 19.09 14.97 -2.33
CA ARG A 23 18.49 14.31 -3.51
C ARG A 23 19.20 14.62 -4.83
N ARG A 24 20.26 15.45 -4.81
CA ARG A 24 20.94 15.96 -6.00
C ARG A 24 19.96 16.55 -7.03
N THR A 25 19.00 17.32 -6.54
CA THR A 25 17.96 17.97 -7.35
C THR A 25 17.90 19.47 -7.06
N THR A 26 17.05 20.19 -7.78
CA THR A 26 16.86 21.64 -7.60
C THR A 26 15.74 21.94 -6.61
N ILE A 27 15.82 23.09 -5.94
CA ILE A 27 14.74 23.59 -5.07
C ILE A 27 13.43 23.71 -5.85
N SER A 28 13.49 24.19 -7.09
CA SER A 28 12.32 24.31 -7.96
C SER A 28 11.67 22.96 -8.25
N GLU A 29 12.45 21.87 -8.38
CA GLU A 29 11.93 20.50 -8.53
C GLU A 29 11.17 20.06 -7.28
N LEU A 30 11.77 20.26 -6.10
CA LEU A 30 11.16 19.91 -4.82
C LEU A 30 9.85 20.67 -4.58
N VAL A 31 9.83 21.96 -4.90
CA VAL A 31 8.63 22.79 -4.77
C VAL A 31 7.54 22.28 -5.71
N ARG A 32 7.87 21.93 -6.95
CA ARG A 32 6.90 21.35 -7.89
C ARG A 32 6.37 20.01 -7.41
N GLU A 33 7.24 19.12 -6.93
CA GLU A 33 6.86 17.82 -6.37
C GLU A 33 5.91 18.00 -5.18
N ALA A 34 6.23 18.91 -4.26
CA ALA A 34 5.38 19.21 -3.11
C ALA A 34 4.02 19.80 -3.51
N VAL A 35 4.00 20.74 -4.47
CA VAL A 35 2.75 21.31 -5.01
C VAL A 35 1.93 20.24 -5.72
N ALA A 36 2.55 19.37 -6.52
CA ALA A 36 1.85 18.27 -7.18
C ALA A 36 1.34 17.23 -6.17
N ALA A 37 2.10 16.90 -5.13
CA ALA A 37 1.65 15.98 -4.09
C ALA A 37 0.47 16.55 -3.27
N THR A 38 0.47 17.86 -3.03
CA THR A 38 -0.52 18.54 -2.18
C THR A 38 -1.78 18.91 -2.95
N TYR A 39 -1.61 19.47 -4.16
CA TYR A 39 -2.68 20.06 -4.96
C TYR A 39 -2.91 19.36 -6.30
N GLY A 40 -2.01 18.48 -6.72
CA GLY A 40 -2.12 17.72 -7.96
C GLY A 40 -3.16 16.60 -7.91
N GLY A 41 -4.19 16.75 -7.06
CA GLY A 41 -5.43 15.98 -7.04
C GLY A 41 -5.24 14.51 -7.41
N ARG A 42 -5.07 13.65 -6.41
CA ARG A 42 -5.03 12.18 -6.54
C ARG A 42 -5.99 11.70 -7.64
N ALA A 43 -5.47 11.46 -8.84
CA ALA A 43 -5.78 10.32 -9.69
C ALA A 43 -7.24 9.84 -9.69
N VAL A 44 -8.26 10.71 -9.69
CA VAL A 44 -9.64 10.27 -9.93
C VAL A 44 -9.77 9.99 -11.43
N GLU A 45 -9.17 10.85 -12.26
CA GLU A 45 -9.03 10.58 -13.69
C GLU A 45 -8.14 9.35 -13.95
N ASP A 46 -7.01 9.22 -13.24
CA ASP A 46 -6.06 8.12 -13.49
C ASP A 46 -6.54 6.77 -12.92
N ARG A 47 -7.20 6.70 -11.75
CA ARG A 47 -7.83 5.44 -11.31
C ARG A 47 -8.90 4.96 -12.28
N SER A 48 -9.74 5.87 -12.80
CA SER A 48 -10.75 5.49 -13.78
C SER A 48 -10.11 5.05 -15.12
N ALA A 49 -8.97 5.63 -15.49
CA ALA A 49 -8.20 5.24 -16.67
C ALA A 49 -7.55 3.87 -16.49
N VAL A 50 -6.91 3.61 -15.34
CA VAL A 50 -6.32 2.32 -14.97
C VAL A 50 -7.41 1.24 -14.87
N ILE A 51 -8.54 1.53 -14.22
CA ILE A 51 -9.67 0.59 -14.14
C ILE A 51 -10.23 0.30 -15.54
N ARG A 52 -10.34 1.29 -16.43
CA ARG A 52 -10.75 1.08 -17.83
C ARG A 52 -9.74 0.28 -18.63
N GLN A 53 -8.44 0.49 -18.42
CA GLN A 53 -7.38 -0.29 -19.07
C GLN A 53 -7.35 -1.73 -18.58
N MET A 54 -7.70 -1.96 -17.30
CA MET A 54 -7.82 -3.31 -16.73
C MET A 54 -9.14 -4.00 -17.08
N ALA A 55 -10.20 -3.23 -17.37
CA ALA A 55 -11.48 -3.75 -17.81
C ALA A 55 -11.32 -4.41 -19.19
N GLY A 56 -11.33 -5.73 -19.23
CA GLY A 56 -11.16 -6.51 -20.46
C GLY A 56 -9.98 -7.48 -20.42
N ILE A 57 -9.00 -7.31 -19.51
CA ILE A 57 -7.87 -8.26 -19.35
C ILE A 57 -8.36 -9.70 -19.08
N TRP A 58 -9.54 -9.82 -18.48
CA TRP A 58 -10.15 -11.10 -18.10
C TRP A 58 -11.29 -11.50 -19.05
N ALA A 59 -11.56 -10.74 -20.11
CA ALA A 59 -12.68 -10.99 -21.03
C ALA A 59 -12.44 -12.18 -21.97
N GLU A 60 -11.18 -12.49 -22.28
CA GLU A 60 -10.79 -13.60 -23.16
C GLU A 60 -10.47 -14.89 -22.38
N ARG A 61 -10.79 -14.93 -21.08
CA ARG A 61 -10.53 -16.09 -20.21
C ARG A 61 -11.77 -16.98 -20.11
N ASP A 62 -11.76 -18.04 -20.91
CA ASP A 62 -12.82 -19.06 -20.90
C ASP A 62 -12.82 -19.90 -19.60
N ASP A 63 -11.69 -19.96 -18.88
CA ASP A 63 -11.54 -20.70 -17.63
C ASP A 63 -12.19 -20.02 -16.41
N MET A 64 -12.74 -18.82 -16.59
CA MET A 64 -13.37 -18.00 -15.55
C MET A 64 -14.88 -17.79 -15.75
N THR A 65 -15.52 -18.72 -16.47
CA THR A 65 -16.97 -18.70 -16.76
C THR A 65 -17.82 -18.51 -15.50
N ASP A 66 -17.39 -19.09 -14.37
CA ASP A 66 -17.89 -18.75 -13.03
C ASP A 66 -16.79 -18.06 -12.22
N SER A 67 -16.80 -16.73 -12.28
CA SER A 67 -15.87 -15.88 -11.53
C SER A 67 -15.98 -16.08 -10.02
N TYR A 68 -17.16 -16.43 -9.49
CA TYR A 68 -17.34 -16.67 -8.06
C TYR A 68 -16.67 -17.98 -7.62
N ALA A 69 -16.89 -19.08 -8.37
CA ALA A 69 -16.24 -20.36 -8.10
C ALA A 69 -14.72 -20.26 -8.25
N TYR A 70 -14.23 -19.54 -9.26
CA TYR A 70 -12.80 -19.31 -9.48
C TYR A 70 -12.13 -18.63 -8.28
N VAL A 71 -12.67 -17.50 -7.82
CA VAL A 71 -12.12 -16.76 -6.65
C VAL A 71 -12.21 -17.59 -5.37
N ARG A 72 -13.29 -18.37 -5.21
CA ARG A 72 -13.46 -19.26 -4.05
C ARG A 72 -12.41 -20.37 -4.03
N ASN A 73 -12.06 -20.95 -5.18
CA ASN A 73 -11.01 -21.97 -5.29
C ASN A 73 -9.61 -21.39 -5.02
N LEU A 74 -9.30 -20.20 -5.56
CA LEU A 74 -8.03 -19.51 -5.29
C LEU A 74 -7.83 -19.25 -3.79
N ARG A 75 -8.88 -18.78 -3.10
CA ARG A 75 -8.84 -18.58 -1.64
C ARG A 75 -8.74 -19.89 -0.85
N ARG A 76 -9.17 -21.01 -1.43
CA ARG A 76 -9.10 -22.33 -0.78
C ARG A 76 -7.70 -22.92 -0.88
N SER A 77 -7.00 -22.72 -2.01
CA SER A 77 -5.62 -23.17 -2.20
C SER A 77 -4.60 -22.38 -1.37
N GLU A 78 -4.88 -21.10 -1.08
CA GLU A 78 -3.97 -20.25 -0.29
C GLU A 78 -4.11 -20.40 1.22
N ARG A 79 -5.10 -21.16 1.73
CA ARG A 79 -5.19 -21.44 3.16
C ARG A 79 -4.06 -22.39 3.54
N PRO A 80 -3.06 -21.97 4.34
CA PRO A 80 -2.13 -22.91 4.93
C PRO A 80 -2.95 -23.84 5.81
N GLN A 81 -2.79 -25.15 5.65
CA GLN A 81 -3.40 -26.14 6.53
C GLN A 81 -2.81 -25.94 7.93
N ARG A 82 -3.43 -25.05 8.71
CA ARG A 82 -3.10 -24.88 10.13
C ARG A 82 -3.59 -26.14 10.83
N SER A 83 -2.68 -27.08 11.03
CA SER A 83 -2.93 -28.33 11.72
C SER A 83 -3.56 -28.04 13.08
N VAL A 84 -4.73 -28.63 13.30
CA VAL A 84 -5.39 -28.64 14.62
C VAL A 84 -4.61 -29.62 15.49
N ALA A 85 -3.43 -29.21 15.95
CA ALA A 85 -2.73 -29.89 17.03
C ALA A 85 -3.40 -29.47 18.35
N ARG A 86 -4.49 -30.16 18.69
CA ARG A 86 -5.07 -30.14 20.04
C ARG A 86 -3.98 -30.51 21.03
N ARG A 87 -3.46 -29.52 21.75
CA ARG A 87 -2.71 -29.69 23.00
C ARG A 87 -3.56 -30.52 23.96
N ARG A 88 -3.22 -31.81 24.12
CA ARG A 88 -3.49 -32.55 25.36
C ARG A 88 -2.54 -31.98 26.41
N GLY A 89 -2.92 -30.83 26.98
CA GLY A 89 -2.28 -30.32 28.20
C GLY A 89 -2.73 -31.20 29.37
N GLN A 90 -1.87 -32.11 29.79
CA GLN A 90 -1.94 -32.73 31.11
C GLN A 90 -1.92 -31.60 32.15
N VAL A 91 -3.03 -31.45 32.86
CA VAL A 91 -3.10 -30.61 34.06
C VAL A 91 -2.44 -31.40 35.17
N SER A 92 -1.24 -30.99 35.59
CA SER A 92 -0.57 -31.52 36.77
C SER A 92 -1.37 -31.14 38.02
N SER A 93 -1.87 -32.16 38.71
CA SER A 93 -2.62 -32.08 39.95
C SER A 93 -1.73 -31.59 41.10
N ARG A 94 -2.08 -30.43 41.66
CA ARG A 94 -1.69 -30.00 43.01
C ARG A 94 -2.12 -31.06 44.04
N GLN A 95 -1.15 -31.67 44.74
CA GLN A 95 -1.33 -32.28 46.06
C GLN A 95 -0.36 -31.56 47.01
N ARG A 96 -0.84 -30.58 47.79
CA ARG A 96 -1.36 -30.70 49.18
C ARG A 96 -0.30 -31.23 50.15
N HIS A 97 0.47 -30.30 50.73
CA HIS A 97 1.09 -30.49 52.03
C HIS A 97 0.01 -30.36 53.12
N HIS A 98 -0.13 -31.39 53.94
CA HIS A 98 -0.72 -31.30 55.26
C HIS A 98 -0.01 -32.29 56.19
N HIS A 99 0.49 -31.72 57.29
CA HIS A 99 0.96 -32.31 58.55
C HIS A 99 2.23 -33.17 58.53
#